data_AF-A0A4V2R3J6-F1
#
_entry.id   AF-A0A4V2R3J6-F1
#
_cell.length_a   1.000
_cell.length_b   1.000
_cell.length_c   1.000
_cell.angle_alpha   90.00
_cell.angle_beta   90.00
_cell.angle_gamma   90.00
#
_symmetry.space_group_name_H-M   'P 1'
#
loop_
_entity.id
_entity.type
_entity.pdbx_description
1 polymer ?
#
loop_
_entity_poly.entity_id
_entity_poly.type
_entity_poly.pdbx_seq_one_letter_code
_entity_poly.pdbx_strand_id
1 'polypeptide(L)'
;WPPSNRNAGRNEIGMTGRLQIGIGGRLHRNTQARLQLDERLRALQPIDRFKAPPKGWVRALRDALGMTGAQLGGRVGVRPQTIETIEKSEAAGTIQLNTLRRAAEALDCTLVYALVPNSSLEAAVEARARKIAKCDLQRVAHTMRLEAQGTDDTDFESRVVAYIRDRLSDRDLWNEI
;
A
#
# COMPACT_ATOMS: atom_id res chain seq x y z
N TRP A 1 45.36 10.67 39.34
CA TRP A 1 44.72 9.91 40.45
C TRP A 1 43.92 10.91 41.28
N PRO A 2 42.67 10.66 41.77
CA PRO A 2 41.59 9.68 41.45
C PRO A 2 40.20 10.39 41.23
N PRO A 3 39.01 9.74 41.32
CA PRO A 3 38.68 8.31 41.40
C PRO A 3 37.71 7.76 40.34
N SER A 4 37.84 6.46 40.13
CA SER A 4 36.88 5.51 39.58
C SER A 4 35.89 5.02 40.65
N ASN A 5 34.59 4.92 40.33
CA ASN A 5 33.68 3.89 40.86
C ASN A 5 32.40 3.80 39.98
N ARG A 6 32.25 2.80 39.09
CA ARG A 6 31.42 1.59 39.24
C ARG A 6 30.23 1.65 40.23
N ASN A 7 29.02 1.85 39.71
CA ASN A 7 27.86 0.92 39.76
C ASN A 7 26.61 1.66 39.24
N ALA A 8 26.03 1.19 38.13
CA ALA A 8 24.94 0.19 38.12
C ALA A 8 23.57 0.85 38.34
N GLY A 9 22.72 0.79 37.31
CA GLY A 9 21.30 1.06 37.47
C GLY A 9 20.62 1.59 36.22
N ARG A 10 19.98 0.67 35.49
CA ARG A 10 18.76 0.93 34.71
C ARG A 10 18.91 1.89 33.52
N ASN A 11 19.44 1.37 32.42
CA ASN A 11 18.89 1.75 31.13
C ASN A 11 17.50 1.13 31.04
N GLU A 12 16.49 1.97 31.12
CA GLU A 12 15.11 1.67 30.75
C GLU A 12 15.11 1.25 29.28
N ILE A 13 15.13 -0.07 29.08
CA ILE A 13 14.81 -0.69 27.81
C ILE A 13 13.33 -0.38 27.63
N GLY A 14 13.05 0.70 26.90
CA GLY A 14 11.72 1.03 26.42
C GLY A 14 11.15 -0.24 25.78
N MET A 15 10.17 -0.82 26.46
CA MET A 15 9.35 -1.90 25.95
C MET A 15 8.62 -1.37 24.72
N THR A 16 9.30 -1.37 23.58
CA THR A 16 8.65 -1.56 22.29
C THR A 16 8.27 -3.02 22.25
N GLY A 17 7.23 -3.34 23.02
CA GLY A 17 6.44 -4.54 22.87
C GLY A 17 5.90 -4.51 21.46
N ARG A 18 6.68 -5.07 20.53
CA ARG A 18 6.19 -5.55 19.25
C ARG A 18 5.21 -6.65 19.64
N LEU A 19 3.95 -6.26 19.88
CA LEU A 19 2.81 -7.15 19.81
C LEU A 19 2.83 -7.69 18.37
N GLN A 20 3.66 -8.70 18.15
CA GLN A 20 3.27 -9.78 17.28
C GLN A 20 1.96 -10.27 17.90
N ILE A 21 0.84 -9.71 17.43
CA ILE A 21 -0.40 -10.47 17.36
C ILE A 21 -0.04 -11.57 16.36
N GLY A 22 0.66 -12.58 16.87
CA GLY A 22 1.03 -13.74 16.12
C GLY A 22 -0.28 -14.40 15.79
N ILE A 23 -0.77 -14.15 14.58
CA ILE A 23 -1.73 -15.03 13.94
C ILE A 23 -0.97 -16.33 13.70
N GLY A 24 -0.68 -17.09 14.77
CA GLY A 24 -0.36 -18.51 14.63
C GLY A 24 -1.49 -19.12 13.82
N GLY A 25 -1.20 -20.06 12.91
CA GLY A 25 -2.20 -20.59 11.98
C GLY A 25 -1.63 -20.92 10.61
N ARG A 26 -2.48 -21.21 9.61
CA ARG A 26 -2.06 -21.63 8.26
C ARG A 26 -1.72 -20.47 7.31
N LEU A 27 -1.60 -19.24 7.83
CA LEU A 27 -1.37 -17.99 7.09
C LEU A 27 0.09 -17.51 7.17
N HIS A 28 1.04 -18.29 6.63
CA HIS A 28 2.48 -18.02 6.81
C HIS A 28 3.32 -18.04 5.55
N ARG A 29 2.76 -18.46 4.40
CA ARG A 29 3.60 -18.85 3.27
C ARG A 29 4.42 -17.68 2.71
N ASN A 30 3.95 -16.44 2.89
CA ASN A 30 4.58 -15.23 2.34
C ASN A 30 4.81 -14.09 3.35
N THR A 31 4.75 -14.32 4.66
CA THR A 31 4.89 -13.25 5.67
C THR A 31 6.20 -12.48 5.55
N GLN A 32 7.33 -13.19 5.42
CA GLN A 32 8.64 -12.55 5.28
C GLN A 32 8.76 -11.75 3.98
N ALA A 33 8.20 -12.25 2.88
CA ALA A 33 8.19 -11.54 1.60
C ALA A 33 7.39 -10.22 1.69
N ARG A 34 6.24 -10.24 2.38
CA ARG A 34 5.43 -9.03 2.63
C ARG A 34 6.21 -8.00 3.44
N LEU A 35 6.81 -8.41 4.56
CA LEU A 35 7.59 -7.51 5.42
C LEU A 35 8.79 -6.89 4.70
N GLN A 36 9.50 -7.66 3.86
CA GLN A 36 10.63 -7.13 3.08
C GLN A 36 10.17 -6.12 2.02
N LEU A 37 9.05 -6.40 1.34
CA LEU A 37 8.46 -5.44 0.38
C LEU A 37 7.97 -4.18 1.09
N ASP A 38 7.30 -4.31 2.24
CA ASP A 38 6.85 -3.18 3.05
C ASP A 38 8.03 -2.28 3.47
N GLU A 39 9.15 -2.86 3.88
CA GLU A 39 10.36 -2.10 4.22
C GLU A 39 10.91 -1.33 3.02
N ARG A 40 11.00 -2.00 1.85
CA ARG A 40 11.49 -1.36 0.63
C ARG A 40 10.57 -0.24 0.14
N LEU A 41 9.26 -0.43 0.24
CA LEU A 41 8.26 0.53 -0.24
C LEU A 41 8.06 1.71 0.72
N ARG A 42 8.49 1.59 1.99
CA ARG A 42 8.45 2.69 2.96
C ARG A 42 9.22 3.92 2.49
N ALA A 43 10.29 3.73 1.71
CA ALA A 43 11.08 4.84 1.14
C ALA A 43 10.28 5.74 0.17
N LEU A 44 9.15 5.24 -0.37
CA LEU A 44 8.27 6.00 -1.27
C LEU A 44 7.17 6.77 -0.52
N GLN A 45 7.11 6.69 0.81
CA GLN A 45 6.13 7.42 1.62
C GLN A 45 6.68 8.75 2.15
N PRO A 46 5.86 9.80 2.31
CA PRO A 46 4.44 9.88 1.95
C PRO A 46 4.21 10.05 0.44
N ILE A 47 3.22 9.34 -0.11
CA ILE A 47 2.92 9.33 -1.55
C ILE A 47 2.49 10.72 -2.08
N ASP A 48 1.96 11.58 -1.22
CA ASP A 48 1.51 12.93 -1.57
C ASP A 48 2.62 13.79 -2.20
N ARG A 49 3.90 13.47 -1.91
CA ARG A 49 5.07 14.11 -2.53
C ARG A 49 5.16 13.87 -4.04
N PHE A 50 4.53 12.81 -4.53
CA PHE A 50 4.51 12.42 -5.95
C PHE A 50 3.21 12.81 -6.66
N LYS A 51 2.33 13.57 -5.98
CA LYS A 51 1.07 14.03 -6.58
C LYS A 51 1.38 14.87 -7.82
N ALA A 52 0.79 14.47 -8.94
CA ALA A 52 0.99 15.17 -10.20
C ALA A 52 0.46 16.61 -10.11
N PRO A 53 1.13 17.58 -10.77
CA PRO A 53 0.59 18.93 -10.95
C PRO A 53 -0.79 18.90 -11.63
N PRO A 54 -1.65 19.93 -11.45
CA PRO A 54 -3.01 19.93 -12.00
C PRO A 54 -3.12 19.73 -13.51
N LYS A 55 -2.07 20.06 -14.26
CA LYS A 55 -2.01 19.89 -15.72
C LYS A 55 -1.07 18.75 -16.17
N GLY A 56 -0.67 17.87 -15.26
CA GLY A 56 0.26 16.77 -15.54
C GLY A 56 1.75 17.16 -15.47
N TRP A 57 2.62 16.15 -15.38
CA TRP A 57 4.06 16.31 -15.35
C TRP A 57 4.62 16.75 -16.70
N VAL A 58 4.08 16.23 -17.82
CA VAL A 58 4.57 16.56 -19.17
C VAL A 58 4.45 18.06 -19.40
N ARG A 59 3.29 18.65 -19.07
CA ARG A 59 3.09 20.09 -19.22
C ARG A 59 3.98 20.89 -18.30
N ALA A 60 4.05 20.51 -17.02
CA ALA A 60 4.83 21.23 -16.02
C ALA A 60 6.32 21.26 -16.39
N LEU A 61 6.88 20.12 -16.82
CA LEU A 61 8.27 20.01 -17.26
C LEU A 61 8.52 20.77 -18.56
N ARG A 62 7.61 20.65 -19.54
CA ARG A 62 7.71 21.41 -20.80
C ARG A 62 7.75 22.92 -20.53
N ASP A 63 6.85 23.41 -19.68
CA ASP A 63 6.76 24.82 -19.31
C ASP A 63 8.02 25.26 -18.53
N ALA A 64 8.52 24.43 -17.60
CA ALA A 64 9.75 24.70 -16.82
C ALA A 64 11.02 24.76 -17.70
N LEU A 65 11.07 23.96 -18.77
CA LEU A 65 12.15 23.98 -19.75
C LEU A 65 12.01 25.10 -20.80
N GLY A 66 10.95 25.91 -20.74
CA GLY A 66 10.70 26.99 -21.70
C GLY A 66 10.32 26.51 -23.10
N MET A 67 9.79 25.28 -23.24
CA MET A 67 9.43 24.70 -24.54
C MET A 67 7.98 24.99 -24.91
N THR A 68 7.74 25.34 -26.17
CA THR A 68 6.40 25.36 -26.76
C THR A 68 5.91 23.93 -27.04
N GLY A 69 4.59 23.76 -27.16
CA GLY A 69 4.01 22.47 -27.57
C GLY A 69 4.50 22.00 -28.94
N ALA A 70 4.80 22.92 -29.86
CA ALA A 70 5.37 22.58 -31.16
C ALA A 70 6.81 22.06 -31.06
N GLN A 71 7.64 22.66 -30.20
CA GLN A 71 9.01 22.18 -29.96
C GLN A 71 9.03 20.79 -29.31
N LEU A 72 8.17 20.56 -28.30
CA LEU A 72 8.04 19.21 -27.74
C LEU A 72 7.51 18.21 -28.79
N GLY A 73 6.55 18.64 -29.62
CA GLY A 73 6.05 17.85 -30.75
C GLY A 73 7.16 17.41 -31.69
N GLY A 74 8.04 18.33 -32.06
CA GLY A 74 9.23 18.05 -32.86
C GLY A 74 10.16 17.03 -32.20
N ARG A 75 10.41 17.13 -30.89
CA ARG A 75 11.25 16.19 -30.14
C ARG A 75 10.64 14.80 -30.01
N VAL A 76 9.32 14.70 -29.85
CA VAL A 76 8.59 13.43 -29.74
C VAL A 76 8.34 12.80 -31.12
N GLY A 77 8.39 13.60 -32.20
CA GLY A 77 8.06 13.18 -33.57
C GLY A 77 6.56 13.20 -33.89
N VAL A 78 5.80 14.13 -33.29
CA VAL A 78 4.35 14.25 -33.46
C VAL A 78 3.92 15.69 -33.74
N ARG A 79 2.67 15.88 -34.19
CA ARG A 79 2.10 17.21 -34.45
C ARG A 79 1.87 17.97 -33.14
N PRO A 80 1.90 19.33 -33.14
CA PRO A 80 1.64 20.12 -31.93
C PRO A 80 0.29 19.82 -31.26
N GLN A 81 -0.76 19.57 -32.04
CA GLN A 81 -2.08 19.17 -31.53
C GLN A 81 -2.02 17.85 -30.74
N THR A 82 -1.16 16.91 -31.14
CA THR A 82 -0.96 15.65 -30.43
C THR A 82 -0.33 15.87 -29.05
N ILE A 83 0.55 16.87 -28.89
CA ILE A 83 1.10 17.22 -27.58
C ILE A 83 0.01 17.73 -26.65
N GLU A 84 -0.91 18.56 -27.15
CA GLU A 84 -2.04 19.03 -26.35
C GLU A 84 -2.94 17.85 -25.90
N THR A 85 -3.19 16.88 -26.78
CA THR A 85 -3.91 15.66 -26.42
C THR A 85 -3.16 14.84 -25.37
N ILE A 86 -1.83 14.71 -25.49
CA ILE A 86 -0.98 14.02 -24.52
C ILE A 86 -1.12 14.67 -23.15
N GLU A 87 -0.90 15.98 -23.04
CA GLU A 87 -1.03 16.73 -21.78
C GLU A 87 -2.42 16.59 -21.15
N LYS A 88 -3.49 16.72 -21.97
CA LYS A 88 -4.86 16.57 -21.50
C LYS A 88 -5.16 15.15 -21.00
N SER A 89 -4.69 14.13 -21.72
CA SER A 89 -4.88 12.74 -21.32
C SER A 89 -4.09 12.36 -20.06
N GLU A 90 -2.90 12.94 -19.87
CA GLU A 90 -2.13 12.76 -18.63
C GLU A 90 -2.86 13.37 -17.44
N ALA A 91 -3.30 14.63 -17.57
CA ALA A 91 -4.07 15.30 -16.53
C ALA A 91 -5.39 14.58 -16.19
N ALA A 92 -6.01 13.94 -17.19
CA ALA A 92 -7.22 13.13 -17.01
C ALA A 92 -6.95 11.70 -16.52
N GLY A 93 -5.69 11.26 -16.42
CA GLY A 93 -5.33 9.88 -16.04
C GLY A 93 -5.65 8.81 -17.08
N THR A 94 -5.88 9.20 -18.34
CA THR A 94 -6.24 8.29 -19.44
C THR A 94 -5.09 8.02 -20.41
N ILE A 95 -3.92 8.63 -20.17
CA ILE A 95 -2.72 8.45 -20.99
C ILE A 95 -2.20 7.01 -20.94
N GLN A 96 -1.78 6.49 -22.10
CA GLN A 96 -1.05 5.23 -22.16
C GLN A 96 0.38 5.40 -21.62
N LEU A 97 0.84 4.46 -20.79
CA LEU A 97 2.19 4.50 -20.19
C LEU A 97 3.31 4.61 -21.25
N ASN A 98 3.16 3.95 -22.40
CA ASN A 98 4.14 4.05 -23.49
C ASN A 98 4.21 5.47 -24.07
N THR A 99 3.08 6.16 -24.17
CA THR A 99 3.03 7.56 -24.64
C THR A 99 3.67 8.49 -23.62
N LEU A 100 3.37 8.31 -22.33
CA LEU A 100 3.99 9.07 -21.25
C LEU A 100 5.50 8.85 -21.21
N ARG A 101 5.97 7.61 -21.44
CA ARG A 101 7.40 7.28 -21.51
C ARG A 101 8.10 8.02 -22.64
N ARG A 102 7.53 8.01 -23.85
CA ARG A 102 8.08 8.75 -25.00
C ARG A 102 8.13 10.26 -24.75
N ALA A 103 7.10 10.82 -24.11
CA ALA A 103 7.09 12.23 -23.73
C ALA A 103 8.18 12.55 -22.70
N ALA A 104 8.37 11.69 -21.70
CA ALA A 104 9.42 11.82 -20.70
C ALA A 104 10.83 11.76 -21.35
N GLU A 105 11.09 10.78 -22.21
CA GLU A 105 12.36 10.66 -22.93
C GLU A 105 12.65 11.91 -23.79
N ALA A 106 11.63 12.44 -24.47
CA ALA A 106 11.76 13.68 -25.23
C ALA A 106 12.02 14.91 -24.34
N LEU A 107 11.67 14.87 -23.06
CA LEU A 107 11.98 15.89 -22.06
C LEU A 107 13.28 15.62 -21.29
N ASP A 108 14.08 14.62 -21.72
CA ASP A 108 15.28 14.15 -21.00
C ASP A 108 14.97 13.67 -19.56
N CYS A 109 13.82 13.03 -19.41
CA CYS A 109 13.31 12.51 -18.15
C CYS A 109 13.12 10.99 -18.22
N THR A 110 13.29 10.30 -17.10
CA THR A 110 12.98 8.87 -16.97
C THR A 110 11.60 8.69 -16.35
N LEU A 111 10.69 7.97 -17.03
CA LEU A 111 9.42 7.56 -16.43
C LEU A 111 9.64 6.41 -15.44
N VAL A 112 9.39 6.67 -14.16
CA VAL A 112 9.36 5.67 -13.09
C VAL A 112 7.90 5.33 -12.77
N TYR A 113 7.55 4.05 -12.81
CA TYR A 113 6.24 3.53 -12.43
C TYR A 113 6.37 2.69 -11.17
N ALA A 114 5.56 3.00 -10.14
CA ALA A 114 5.57 2.30 -8.87
C ALA A 114 4.14 1.99 -8.42
N LEU A 115 3.96 0.82 -7.83
CA LEU A 115 2.76 0.45 -7.08
C LEU A 115 3.08 0.57 -5.59
N VAL A 116 2.41 1.50 -4.92
CA VAL A 116 2.63 1.75 -3.49
C VAL A 116 1.36 1.38 -2.73
N PRO A 117 1.41 0.41 -1.81
CA PRO A 117 0.26 0.03 -0.98
C PRO A 117 -0.25 1.19 -0.12
N ASN A 118 -1.58 1.33 -0.02
CA ASN A 118 -2.24 2.31 0.87
C ASN A 118 -2.08 1.96 2.37
N SER A 119 -1.74 0.71 2.67
CA SER A 119 -1.39 0.20 4.00
C SER A 119 -0.34 -0.90 3.81
N SER A 120 0.34 -1.33 4.88
CA SER A 120 1.31 -2.42 4.75
C SER A 120 0.65 -3.69 4.18
N LEU A 121 1.39 -4.45 3.38
CA LEU A 121 0.91 -5.72 2.83
C LEU A 121 0.52 -6.71 3.94
N GLU A 122 1.19 -6.64 5.09
CA GLU A 122 0.78 -7.38 6.28
C GLU A 122 -0.61 -6.95 6.79
N ALA A 123 -0.82 -5.64 6.95
CA ALA A 123 -2.10 -5.11 7.42
C ALA A 123 -3.24 -5.39 6.43
N ALA A 124 -2.97 -5.35 5.13
CA ALA A 124 -3.95 -5.68 4.10
C ALA A 124 -4.45 -7.12 4.20
N VAL A 125 -3.55 -8.07 4.45
CA VAL A 125 -3.90 -9.49 4.67
C VAL A 125 -4.65 -9.68 5.97
N GLU A 126 -4.21 -9.05 7.06
CA GLU A 126 -4.90 -9.12 8.35
C GLU A 126 -6.34 -8.59 8.24
N ALA A 127 -6.52 -7.44 7.58
CA ALA A 127 -7.84 -6.86 7.34
C ALA A 127 -8.73 -7.79 6.52
N ARG A 128 -8.18 -8.45 5.49
CA ARG A 128 -8.91 -9.43 4.68
C ARG A 128 -9.31 -10.66 5.49
N ALA A 129 -8.38 -11.22 6.28
CA ALA A 129 -8.65 -12.37 7.13
C ALA A 129 -9.76 -12.10 8.14
N ARG A 130 -9.71 -10.93 8.81
CA ARG A 130 -10.77 -10.47 9.72
C ARG A 130 -12.10 -10.31 9.01
N LYS A 131 -12.12 -9.75 7.79
CA LYS A 131 -13.36 -9.60 7.00
C LYS A 131 -14.02 -10.96 6.74
N ILE A 132 -13.26 -11.96 6.28
CA ILE A 132 -13.78 -13.31 6.00
C ILE A 132 -14.32 -13.95 7.29
N ALA A 133 -13.51 -13.93 8.36
CA ALA A 133 -13.89 -14.51 9.64
C ALA A 133 -15.19 -13.90 10.19
N LYS A 134 -15.33 -12.57 10.12
CA LYS A 134 -16.54 -11.87 10.54
C LYS A 134 -17.75 -12.27 9.68
N CYS A 135 -17.62 -12.32 8.37
CA CYS A 135 -18.70 -12.75 7.47
C CYS A 135 -19.16 -14.18 7.76
N ASP A 136 -18.23 -15.12 7.92
CA ASP A 136 -18.57 -16.53 8.18
C ASP A 136 -19.18 -16.71 9.56
N LEU A 137 -18.60 -16.09 10.60
CA LEU A 137 -19.15 -16.15 11.95
C LEU A 137 -20.53 -15.49 12.04
N GLN A 138 -20.77 -14.41 11.30
CA GLN A 138 -22.10 -13.79 11.20
C GLN A 138 -23.11 -14.68 10.47
N ARG A 139 -22.69 -15.38 9.41
CA ARG A 139 -23.54 -16.34 8.69
C ARG A 139 -23.98 -17.47 9.62
N VAL A 140 -23.03 -18.05 10.36
CA VAL A 140 -23.32 -19.09 11.37
C VAL A 140 -24.17 -18.53 12.51
N ALA A 141 -23.86 -17.32 13.00
CA ALA A 141 -24.62 -16.67 14.04
C ALA A 141 -26.06 -16.35 13.59
N HIS A 142 -26.30 -16.03 12.32
CA HIS A 142 -27.65 -15.83 11.79
C HIS A 142 -28.44 -17.15 11.80
N THR A 143 -27.80 -18.28 11.51
CA THR A 143 -28.39 -19.63 11.66
C THR A 143 -28.66 -19.98 13.14
N MET A 144 -27.81 -19.53 14.06
CA MET A 144 -27.94 -19.79 15.51
C MET A 144 -28.81 -18.77 16.28
N ARG A 145 -29.09 -17.59 15.71
CA ARG A 145 -29.93 -16.54 16.33
C ARG A 145 -31.40 -16.94 16.42
N LEU A 146 -31.77 -18.09 15.85
CA LEU A 146 -33.04 -18.76 16.10
C LEU A 146 -33.09 -19.50 17.46
N GLU A 147 -31.98 -19.61 18.19
CA GLU A 147 -31.93 -20.40 19.44
C GLU A 147 -31.55 -19.63 20.73
N ALA A 148 -30.73 -18.56 20.72
CA ALA A 148 -30.53 -17.76 21.94
C ALA A 148 -29.85 -16.40 21.72
N GLN A 149 -30.30 -15.40 22.47
CA GLN A 149 -29.75 -14.05 22.56
C GLN A 149 -28.56 -13.98 23.54
N GLY A 150 -27.50 -13.27 23.15
CA GLY A 150 -26.49 -12.73 24.08
C GLY A 150 -25.09 -13.34 23.92
N THR A 151 -24.20 -12.66 23.20
CA THR A 151 -22.74 -12.81 23.40
C THR A 151 -22.10 -11.44 23.37
N ASP A 152 -21.21 -11.23 24.34
CA ASP A 152 -20.43 -10.01 24.60
C ASP A 152 -19.42 -9.75 23.47
N ASP A 153 -19.13 -8.49 23.15
CA ASP A 153 -18.28 -8.09 22.01
C ASP A 153 -16.83 -8.62 22.15
N THR A 154 -16.35 -8.82 23.38
CA THR A 154 -15.03 -9.41 23.67
C THR A 154 -14.93 -10.90 23.35
N ASP A 155 -16.04 -11.65 23.48
CA ASP A 155 -16.12 -13.04 23.07
C ASP A 155 -16.07 -13.15 21.53
N PHE A 156 -16.71 -12.22 20.83
CA PHE A 156 -16.74 -12.22 19.37
C PHE A 156 -15.36 -12.00 18.74
N GLU A 157 -14.59 -11.02 19.20
CA GLU A 157 -13.23 -10.78 18.66
C GLU A 157 -12.29 -11.96 18.94
N SER A 158 -12.41 -12.60 20.10
CA SER A 158 -11.66 -13.82 20.42
C SER A 158 -12.00 -14.97 19.45
N ARG A 159 -13.28 -15.12 19.09
CA ARG A 159 -13.76 -16.09 18.10
C ARG A 159 -13.26 -15.77 16.69
N VAL A 160 -13.19 -14.48 16.31
CA VAL A 160 -12.61 -14.03 15.04
C VAL A 160 -11.13 -14.43 14.95
N VAL A 161 -10.34 -14.14 15.98
CA VAL A 161 -8.91 -14.50 16.01
C VAL A 161 -8.71 -16.01 15.96
N ALA A 162 -9.48 -16.77 16.73
CA ALA A 162 -9.43 -18.24 16.71
C ALA A 162 -9.80 -18.80 15.31
N TYR A 163 -10.85 -18.26 14.68
CA TYR A 163 -11.25 -18.66 13.33
C TYR A 163 -10.13 -18.42 12.31
N ILE A 164 -9.49 -17.25 12.35
CA ILE A 164 -8.39 -16.92 11.45
C ILE A 164 -7.23 -17.90 11.62
N ARG A 165 -6.85 -18.22 12.86
CA ARG A 165 -5.79 -19.20 13.15
C ARG A 165 -6.13 -20.60 12.65
N ASP A 166 -7.32 -21.08 13.01
CA ASP A 166 -7.65 -22.50 12.95
C ASP A 166 -8.27 -22.91 11.60
N ARG A 167 -8.93 -21.97 10.90
CA ARG A 167 -9.70 -22.24 9.68
C ARG A 167 -9.06 -21.64 8.43
N LEU A 168 -8.65 -20.38 8.47
CA LEU A 168 -8.16 -19.69 7.26
C LEU A 168 -6.76 -20.15 6.84
N SER A 169 -6.58 -20.30 5.52
CA SER A 169 -5.29 -20.48 4.87
C SER A 169 -5.03 -19.39 3.82
N ASP A 170 -3.78 -19.27 3.35
CA ASP A 170 -3.41 -18.23 2.37
C ASP A 170 -4.23 -18.33 1.06
N ARG A 171 -4.70 -19.54 0.72
CA ARG A 171 -5.53 -19.76 -0.48
C ARG A 171 -6.95 -19.21 -0.31
N ASP A 172 -7.49 -19.25 0.91
CA ASP A 172 -8.87 -18.85 1.19
C ASP A 172 -9.03 -17.33 1.20
N LEU A 173 -7.95 -16.61 1.49
CA LEU A 173 -7.96 -15.14 1.61
C LEU A 173 -8.49 -14.42 0.38
N TRP A 174 -8.27 -14.96 -0.83
CA TRP A 174 -8.53 -14.25 -2.08
C TRP A 174 -9.66 -14.85 -2.91
N ASN A 175 -10.35 -15.86 -2.36
CA ASN A 175 -11.60 -16.36 -2.95
C ASN A 175 -12.75 -15.36 -2.72
N GLU A 176 -13.77 -15.43 -3.57
CA GLU A 176 -15.00 -14.66 -3.38
C GLU A 176 -15.72 -15.09 -2.10
N ILE A 177 -16.34 -14.13 -1.38
CA ILE A 177 -17.01 -14.30 -0.08
C ILE A 177 -18.53 -14.29 -0.27
#